data_AF-A0A803KNE1-F1
#
_entry.id   AF-A0A803KNE1-F1
#
_cell.length_a   1.000
_cell.length_b   1.000
_cell.length_c   1.000
_cell.angle_alpha   90.00
_cell.angle_beta   90.00
_cell.angle_gamma   90.00
#
_symmetry.space_group_name_H-M   'P 1'
#
loop_
_entity.id
_entity.type
_entity.pdbx_description
1 polymer ?
#
loop_
_entity_poly.entity_id
_entity_poly.type
_entity_poly.pdbx_seq_one_letter_code
_entity_poly.pdbx_strand_id
1 'polypeptide(L)'
;MVSEVLDDLLVLQELDRKAFMSKTKESDIEWTPNLTKLVNRVITHYENHYRVESDLIKDSVQVLLLLSHVWPSYLEDAFLWVGGWRPSIAFHLLDFNPEVQLGVEVSELLKGVGMRQFKDILPSQLVRVDELQRLTIQAENELTRSLAEPISPMESSTKSSSDDSMMTEVYGHGNLGEIFGKADDLRLKTLKNLVQILSPIQAVQLFIPAAQLHLKVHTWGKNKERAHTRRIQHEHDIAEGGGSRKGGLESRGGVFETLFLEQQRDLEELKLAAKAYTESTQSSAELTQNLQGLVSIVICHYENYYRVKSELAKQNIFCMITPAWRSLLEHAFLWIGGCRPSTTFHLLYTIAGLHVKSGLSKLLDGSSKTCDLGWLSPSQLTRVDELQMNTIKEERELSEKLASFQETMADSSMVELSREATESKARDRVGTVSIKKRVELTLGHKEDKLKEIFRKANDLRMKTLKKVVEVLSPIQAVDFLIAAAELHLRVREWGKDKDADQQQH
;
A
#
# COMPACT_ATOMS: atom_id res chain seq x y z
N MET A 1 -2.87 -7.24 24.40
CA MET A 1 -3.95 -6.24 24.34
C MET A 1 -4.57 -6.07 22.96
N VAL A 2 -3.88 -5.58 21.91
CA VAL A 2 -4.56 -5.32 20.61
C VAL A 2 -4.82 -6.59 19.78
N SER A 3 -3.91 -7.59 19.77
CA SER A 3 -4.22 -8.91 19.19
C SER A 3 -5.43 -9.56 19.84
N GLU A 4 -5.58 -9.41 21.16
CA GLU A 4 -6.74 -9.92 21.90
C GLU A 4 -8.02 -9.18 21.51
N VAL A 5 -7.98 -7.84 21.40
CA VAL A 5 -9.11 -7.04 20.91
C VAL A 5 -9.51 -7.47 19.50
N LEU A 6 -8.56 -7.66 18.59
CA LEU A 6 -8.85 -8.04 17.21
C LEU A 6 -9.31 -9.51 17.09
N ASP A 7 -8.79 -10.42 17.92
CA ASP A 7 -9.29 -11.80 18.06
C ASP A 7 -10.72 -11.79 18.61
N ASP A 8 -11.02 -10.90 19.56
CA ASP A 8 -12.37 -10.66 20.07
C ASP A 8 -13.30 -10.13 18.96
N LEU A 9 -12.83 -9.28 18.04
CA LEU A 9 -13.63 -8.83 16.89
C LEU A 9 -13.95 -9.99 15.93
N LEU A 10 -12.99 -10.90 15.66
CA LEU A 10 -13.24 -12.10 14.85
C LEU A 10 -14.22 -13.05 15.55
N VAL A 11 -14.12 -13.19 16.87
CA VAL A 11 -15.07 -13.96 17.70
C VAL A 11 -16.45 -13.33 17.64
N LEU A 12 -16.56 -12.01 17.81
CA LEU A 12 -17.81 -11.26 17.70
C LEU A 12 -18.42 -11.38 16.30
N GLN A 13 -17.61 -11.28 15.24
CA GLN A 13 -18.04 -11.47 13.86
C GLN A 13 -18.57 -12.90 13.62
N GLU A 14 -17.94 -13.92 14.19
CA GLU A 14 -18.41 -15.31 14.14
C GLU A 14 -19.68 -15.54 14.97
N LEU A 15 -19.81 -14.89 16.14
CA LEU A 15 -21.02 -14.93 16.97
C LEU A 15 -22.21 -14.26 16.27
N ASP A 16 -22.01 -13.07 15.71
CA ASP A 16 -22.99 -12.36 14.91
C ASP A 16 -23.43 -13.21 13.70
N ARG A 17 -22.47 -13.78 12.98
CA ARG A 17 -22.74 -14.69 11.87
C ARG A 17 -23.57 -15.90 12.29
N LYS A 18 -23.24 -16.56 13.42
CA LYS A 18 -24.02 -17.70 13.94
C LYS A 18 -25.44 -17.28 14.32
N ALA A 19 -25.60 -16.11 14.94
CA ALA A 19 -26.92 -15.57 15.31
C ALA A 19 -27.77 -15.23 14.08
N PHE A 20 -27.17 -14.72 13.00
CA PHE A 20 -27.86 -14.51 11.73
C PHE A 20 -28.29 -15.84 11.09
N MET A 21 -27.41 -16.84 11.08
CA MET A 21 -27.69 -18.17 10.51
C MET A 21 -28.75 -18.96 11.29
N SER A 22 -28.90 -18.73 12.60
CA SER A 22 -29.97 -19.37 13.37
C SER A 22 -31.33 -18.75 13.09
N LYS A 23 -31.40 -17.41 12.97
CA LYS A 23 -32.67 -16.69 12.76
C LYS A 23 -33.21 -16.76 11.34
N THR A 24 -32.35 -16.99 10.34
CA THR A 24 -32.76 -17.13 8.93
C THR A 24 -33.39 -18.49 8.59
N LYS A 25 -33.35 -19.46 9.51
CA LYS A 25 -33.94 -20.80 9.32
C LYS A 25 -35.38 -20.90 9.83
N GLU A 26 -35.88 -19.90 10.56
CA GLU A 26 -37.23 -19.86 11.12
C GLU A 26 -38.06 -18.86 10.29
N SER A 27 -39.23 -19.26 9.80
CA SER A 27 -40.01 -18.66 8.70
C SER A 27 -40.32 -17.14 8.77
N ASP A 28 -40.53 -16.56 7.57
CA ASP A 28 -40.34 -15.18 7.10
C ASP A 28 -41.20 -14.00 7.63
N ILE A 29 -42.13 -14.12 8.59
CA ILE A 29 -43.18 -13.08 8.71
C ILE A 29 -43.10 -12.15 9.95
N GLU A 30 -42.32 -12.45 11.01
CA GLU A 30 -42.33 -11.63 12.26
C GLU A 30 -41.00 -10.94 12.65
N TRP A 31 -39.95 -10.97 11.81
CA TRP A 31 -38.57 -10.75 12.30
C TRP A 31 -37.94 -9.36 12.10
N THR A 32 -38.62 -8.40 11.46
CA THR A 32 -38.03 -7.08 11.14
C THR A 32 -37.38 -6.37 12.34
N PRO A 33 -37.98 -6.33 13.56
CA PRO A 33 -37.36 -5.67 14.71
C PRO A 33 -36.12 -6.41 15.23
N ASN A 34 -36.14 -7.74 15.18
CA ASN A 34 -35.04 -8.59 15.67
C ASN A 34 -33.84 -8.58 14.72
N LEU A 35 -34.08 -8.57 13.41
CA LEU A 35 -33.02 -8.40 12.41
C LEU A 35 -32.45 -6.98 12.45
N THR A 36 -33.30 -5.97 12.62
CA THR A 36 -32.86 -4.57 12.79
C THR A 36 -31.95 -4.42 14.01
N LYS A 37 -32.29 -5.05 15.15
CA LYS A 37 -31.43 -5.06 16.34
C LYS A 37 -30.06 -5.70 16.06
N LEU A 38 -30.02 -6.80 15.32
CA LEU A 38 -28.75 -7.47 14.98
C LEU A 38 -27.91 -6.65 14.00
N VAL A 39 -28.54 -6.08 12.98
CA VAL A 39 -27.89 -5.18 12.02
C VAL A 39 -27.30 -3.96 12.74
N ASN A 40 -28.06 -3.33 13.62
CA ASN A 40 -27.57 -2.21 14.42
C ASN A 40 -26.43 -2.62 15.35
N ARG A 41 -26.47 -3.83 15.94
CA ARG A 41 -25.37 -4.35 16.76
C ARG A 41 -24.08 -4.47 15.96
N VAL A 42 -24.13 -4.98 14.73
CA VAL A 42 -22.95 -5.07 13.84
C VAL A 42 -22.43 -3.68 13.48
N ILE A 43 -23.31 -2.73 13.17
CA ILE A 43 -22.89 -1.34 12.91
C ILE A 43 -22.21 -0.74 14.14
N THR A 44 -22.79 -0.90 15.34
CA THR A 44 -22.18 -0.42 16.60
C THR A 44 -20.84 -1.10 16.89
N HIS A 45 -20.66 -2.35 16.50
CA HIS A 45 -19.37 -3.03 16.60
C HIS A 45 -18.32 -2.35 15.71
N TYR A 46 -18.64 -2.05 14.43
CA TYR A 46 -17.75 -1.27 13.57
C TYR A 46 -17.50 0.15 14.09
N GLU A 47 -18.51 0.83 14.64
CA GLU A 47 -18.34 2.15 15.26
C GLU A 47 -17.35 2.11 16.42
N ASN A 48 -17.49 1.12 17.31
CA ASN A 48 -16.58 0.96 18.44
C ASN A 48 -15.17 0.59 17.96
N HIS A 49 -15.04 -0.24 16.94
CA HIS A 49 -13.75 -0.62 16.35
C HIS A 49 -13.00 0.61 15.83
N TYR A 50 -13.59 1.38 14.92
CA TYR A 50 -12.94 2.56 14.36
C TYR A 50 -12.75 3.68 15.40
N ARG A 51 -13.60 3.75 16.44
CA ARG A 51 -13.35 4.67 17.57
C ARG A 51 -12.09 4.28 18.33
N VAL A 52 -11.95 3.00 18.68
CA VAL A 52 -10.75 2.49 19.37
C VAL A 52 -9.52 2.69 18.49
N GLU A 53 -9.62 2.40 17.20
CA GLU A 53 -8.54 2.64 16.23
C GLU A 53 -8.16 4.13 16.17
N SER A 54 -9.13 5.02 16.02
CA SER A 54 -8.90 6.46 16.02
C SER A 54 -8.25 6.98 17.31
N ASP A 55 -8.68 6.47 18.47
CA ASP A 55 -8.08 6.84 19.76
C ASP A 55 -6.63 6.33 19.87
N LEU A 56 -6.31 5.16 19.31
CA LEU A 56 -4.93 4.67 19.21
C LEU A 56 -4.06 5.49 18.25
N ILE A 57 -4.62 6.02 17.16
CA ILE A 57 -3.89 6.87 16.19
C ILE A 57 -3.54 8.23 16.77
N LYS A 58 -4.41 8.81 17.61
CA LYS A 58 -4.22 10.15 18.21
C LYS A 58 -2.93 10.24 19.03
N ASP A 59 -2.55 9.14 19.68
CA ASP A 59 -1.35 9.09 20.51
C ASP A 59 -0.08 8.80 19.68
N SER A 60 -0.17 7.99 18.61
CA SER A 60 0.88 7.83 17.61
C SER A 60 0.39 7.06 16.36
N VAL A 61 0.55 7.64 15.17
CA VAL A 61 0.28 6.98 13.87
C VAL A 61 1.11 5.69 13.68
N GLN A 62 2.23 5.57 14.40
CA GLN A 62 3.08 4.39 14.38
C GLN A 62 2.42 3.17 15.03
N VAL A 63 1.43 3.36 15.92
CA VAL A 63 0.62 2.25 16.47
C VAL A 63 -0.18 1.59 15.35
N LEU A 64 -0.72 2.33 14.41
CA LEU A 64 -1.48 1.75 13.28
C LEU A 64 -0.56 1.04 12.27
N LEU A 65 0.66 1.55 12.08
CA LEU A 65 1.70 0.88 11.29
C LEU A 65 2.18 -0.42 11.97
N LEU A 66 2.37 -0.42 13.30
CA LEU A 66 2.61 -1.63 14.11
C LEU A 66 1.48 -2.67 13.93
N LEU A 67 0.23 -2.21 13.87
CA LEU A 67 -0.94 -3.09 13.68
C LEU A 67 -1.02 -3.70 12.28
N SER A 68 -0.52 -3.01 11.25
CA SER A 68 -0.50 -3.50 9.87
C SER A 68 0.39 -4.74 9.67
N HIS A 69 1.42 -4.93 10.50
CA HIS A 69 2.35 -6.06 10.35
C HIS A 69 2.00 -7.28 11.21
N VAL A 70 1.18 -7.12 12.25
CA VAL A 70 0.88 -8.18 13.22
C VAL A 70 -0.43 -8.89 12.90
N TRP A 71 -1.41 -8.16 12.37
CA TRP A 71 -2.77 -8.67 12.25
C TRP A 71 -3.09 -9.29 10.88
N PRO A 72 -3.14 -8.53 9.77
CA PRO A 72 -3.43 -9.11 8.47
C PRO A 72 -2.31 -10.05 8.07
N SER A 73 -2.68 -11.23 7.60
CA SER A 73 -1.78 -12.04 6.78
C SER A 73 -1.34 -11.24 5.56
N TYR A 74 -0.18 -11.54 4.98
CA TYR A 74 0.27 -10.82 3.80
C TYR A 74 -0.71 -10.91 2.61
N LEU A 75 -1.56 -11.94 2.60
CA LEU A 75 -2.66 -12.05 1.65
C LEU A 75 -3.72 -10.98 1.91
N GLU A 76 -4.14 -10.76 3.16
CA GLU A 76 -5.12 -9.74 3.54
C GLU A 76 -4.59 -8.35 3.25
N ASP A 77 -3.33 -8.09 3.64
CA ASP A 77 -2.67 -6.80 3.47
C ASP A 77 -2.63 -6.35 2.00
N ALA A 78 -2.47 -7.30 1.07
CA ALA A 78 -2.51 -7.01 -0.36
C ALA A 78 -3.86 -6.47 -0.88
N PHE A 79 -4.96 -6.68 -0.13
CA PHE A 79 -6.30 -6.18 -0.46
C PHE A 79 -6.71 -4.94 0.36
N LEU A 80 -5.90 -4.50 1.33
CA LEU A 80 -6.20 -3.33 2.15
C LEU A 80 -5.92 -2.02 1.41
N TRP A 81 -6.67 -0.98 1.75
CA TRP A 81 -6.57 0.40 1.28
C TRP A 81 -6.60 1.32 2.50
N VAL A 82 -5.56 2.11 2.77
CA VAL A 82 -5.51 3.10 3.88
C VAL A 82 -5.99 2.49 5.22
N GLY A 83 -5.23 1.52 5.74
CA GLY A 83 -5.44 0.94 7.08
C GLY A 83 -6.49 -0.16 7.20
N GLY A 84 -7.34 -0.35 6.19
CA GLY A 84 -8.43 -1.33 6.26
C GLY A 84 -8.98 -1.71 4.89
N TRP A 85 -10.14 -2.36 4.85
CA TRP A 85 -10.80 -2.73 3.60
C TRP A 85 -11.23 -1.48 2.80
N ARG A 86 -11.20 -1.57 1.48
CA ARG A 86 -11.67 -0.50 0.59
C ARG A 86 -13.21 -0.44 0.61
N PRO A 87 -13.85 0.71 0.93
CA PRO A 87 -15.31 0.83 1.00
C PRO A 87 -16.08 0.26 -0.22
N SER A 88 -15.54 0.40 -1.42
CA SER A 88 -16.13 -0.09 -2.67
C SER A 88 -16.31 -1.62 -2.72
N ILE A 89 -15.54 -2.37 -1.93
CA ILE A 89 -15.66 -3.83 -1.77
C ILE A 89 -17.07 -4.23 -1.32
N ALA A 90 -17.72 -3.40 -0.49
CA ALA A 90 -19.06 -3.70 0.03
C ALA A 90 -20.12 -3.84 -1.09
N PHE A 91 -19.95 -3.14 -2.21
CA PHE A 91 -20.87 -3.23 -3.35
C PHE A 91 -20.67 -4.52 -4.15
N HIS A 92 -19.45 -5.03 -4.26
CA HIS A 92 -19.17 -6.31 -4.92
C HIS A 92 -19.81 -7.51 -4.20
N LEU A 93 -19.97 -7.41 -2.88
CA LEU A 93 -20.71 -8.40 -2.10
C LEU A 93 -22.22 -8.38 -2.38
N LEU A 94 -22.77 -7.27 -2.88
CA LEU A 94 -24.17 -7.20 -3.31
C LEU A 94 -24.40 -7.84 -4.69
N ASP A 95 -23.36 -7.90 -5.53
CA ASP A 95 -23.41 -8.49 -6.88
C ASP A 95 -23.42 -10.04 -6.89
N PHE A 96 -23.25 -10.69 -5.75
CA PHE A 96 -23.02 -12.13 -5.68
C PHE A 96 -24.26 -13.01 -5.98
N ASN A 97 -24.09 -14.00 -6.88
CA ASN A 97 -25.09 -14.90 -7.45
C ASN A 97 -24.87 -16.36 -6.96
N PRO A 98 -25.85 -17.05 -6.33
CA PRO A 98 -25.73 -18.47 -5.99
C PRO A 98 -26.12 -19.51 -7.07
N GLU A 99 -26.58 -19.17 -8.28
CA GLU A 99 -26.90 -20.12 -9.36
C GLU A 99 -26.50 -19.69 -10.80
N VAL A 100 -25.66 -20.53 -11.44
CA VAL A 100 -25.18 -20.46 -12.83
C VAL A 100 -26.32 -20.57 -13.86
N GLN A 101 -26.33 -19.73 -14.90
CA GLN A 101 -26.66 -20.16 -16.28
C GLN A 101 -26.24 -19.16 -17.37
N LEU A 102 -25.70 -19.72 -18.47
CA LEU A 102 -25.31 -19.07 -19.72
C LEU A 102 -26.48 -18.41 -20.44
N GLY A 103 -26.21 -17.32 -21.16
CA GLY A 103 -27.11 -16.76 -22.16
C GLY A 103 -26.81 -15.28 -22.45
N VAL A 104 -26.01 -15.04 -23.49
CA VAL A 104 -25.87 -13.75 -24.19
C VAL A 104 -27.30 -13.25 -24.50
N GLU A 105 -27.74 -12.05 -24.14
CA GLU A 105 -27.55 -10.83 -24.96
C GLU A 105 -28.19 -9.61 -24.26
N VAL A 106 -27.58 -9.12 -23.17
CA VAL A 106 -27.73 -7.71 -22.65
C VAL A 106 -26.36 -7.19 -22.15
N SER A 107 -25.32 -8.00 -22.34
CA SER A 107 -24.01 -7.93 -21.67
C SER A 107 -23.11 -6.79 -22.12
N GLU A 108 -23.52 -5.99 -23.11
CA GLU A 108 -22.69 -4.90 -23.66
C GLU A 108 -23.13 -3.49 -23.22
N LEU A 109 -24.30 -3.33 -22.59
CA LEU A 109 -24.78 -2.01 -22.15
C LEU A 109 -24.58 -1.70 -20.65
N LEU A 110 -24.18 -2.70 -19.86
CA LEU A 110 -23.89 -2.56 -18.42
C LEU A 110 -22.53 -3.19 -18.08
N LYS A 111 -21.43 -2.61 -18.61
CA LYS A 111 -20.08 -2.96 -18.18
C LYS A 111 -19.82 -2.34 -16.80
N GLY A 112 -20.24 -3.06 -15.78
CA GLY A 112 -20.09 -2.70 -14.37
C GLY A 112 -21.43 -2.89 -13.66
N VAL A 113 -21.46 -3.77 -12.67
CA VAL A 113 -22.62 -4.09 -11.82
C VAL A 113 -23.60 -5.09 -12.44
N GLY A 114 -23.39 -6.36 -12.07
CA GLY A 114 -24.24 -7.49 -12.43
C GLY A 114 -25.17 -7.90 -11.29
N MET A 115 -25.84 -6.96 -10.63
CA MET A 115 -26.84 -7.27 -9.59
C MET A 115 -28.10 -7.93 -10.18
N ARG A 116 -28.13 -9.26 -10.26
CA ARG A 116 -29.32 -9.99 -10.76
C ARG A 116 -30.04 -10.86 -9.73
N GLN A 117 -29.63 -10.93 -8.46
CA GLN A 117 -30.10 -12.05 -7.61
C GLN A 117 -30.36 -11.84 -6.11
N PHE A 118 -30.29 -10.61 -5.57
CA PHE A 118 -31.13 -10.36 -4.39
C PHE A 118 -32.58 -10.41 -4.86
N LYS A 119 -33.30 -11.50 -4.54
CA LYS A 119 -34.70 -11.72 -4.96
C LYS A 119 -35.65 -10.54 -4.66
N ASP A 120 -35.21 -9.60 -3.80
CA ASP A 120 -36.04 -8.53 -3.25
C ASP A 120 -35.45 -7.11 -3.37
N ILE A 121 -34.31 -6.88 -4.07
CA ILE A 121 -33.82 -5.49 -4.25
C ILE A 121 -34.70 -4.77 -5.28
N LEU A 122 -35.40 -3.72 -4.84
CA LEU A 122 -36.26 -2.90 -5.67
C LEU A 122 -35.43 -2.04 -6.65
N PRO A 123 -35.96 -1.73 -7.84
CA PRO A 123 -35.28 -0.81 -8.78
C PRO A 123 -34.90 0.54 -8.17
N SER A 124 -35.71 1.07 -7.24
CA SER A 124 -35.40 2.30 -6.51
C SER A 124 -34.23 2.15 -5.53
N GLN A 125 -34.04 0.96 -4.94
CA GLN A 125 -32.87 0.66 -4.13
C GLN A 125 -31.62 0.56 -5.02
N LEU A 126 -31.72 -0.03 -6.22
CA LEU A 126 -30.58 -0.12 -7.16
C LEU A 126 -30.04 1.26 -7.55
N VAL A 127 -30.91 2.21 -7.89
CA VAL A 127 -30.48 3.58 -8.23
C VAL A 127 -29.75 4.23 -7.06
N ARG A 128 -30.24 4.04 -5.82
CA ARG A 128 -29.61 4.58 -4.62
C ARG A 128 -28.28 3.90 -4.30
N VAL A 129 -28.16 2.59 -4.54
CA VAL A 129 -26.90 1.85 -4.37
C VAL A 129 -25.87 2.30 -5.41
N ASP A 130 -26.25 2.46 -6.68
CA ASP A 130 -25.36 2.97 -7.74
C ASP A 130 -24.86 4.38 -7.42
N GLU A 131 -25.76 5.28 -7.00
CA GLU A 131 -25.39 6.63 -6.59
C GLU A 131 -24.42 6.61 -5.40
N LEU A 132 -24.71 5.80 -4.38
CA LEU A 132 -23.84 5.64 -3.22
C LEU A 132 -22.47 5.06 -3.62
N GLN A 133 -22.42 4.10 -4.53
CA GLN A 133 -21.18 3.53 -5.04
C GLN A 133 -20.33 4.58 -5.75
N ARG A 134 -20.93 5.37 -6.66
CA ARG A 134 -20.23 6.46 -7.37
C ARG A 134 -19.65 7.50 -6.40
N LEU A 135 -20.44 7.92 -5.41
CA LEU A 135 -19.99 8.86 -4.38
C LEU A 135 -18.86 8.28 -3.50
N THR A 136 -18.95 7.00 -3.17
CA THR A 136 -17.94 6.30 -2.37
C THR A 136 -16.61 6.21 -3.14
N ILE A 137 -16.64 5.79 -4.40
CA ILE A 137 -15.46 5.72 -5.26
C ILE A 137 -14.83 7.11 -5.44
N GLN A 138 -15.65 8.15 -5.61
CA GLN A 138 -15.16 9.52 -5.69
C GLN A 138 -14.41 9.93 -4.41
N ALA A 139 -14.96 9.63 -3.23
CA ALA A 139 -14.34 9.92 -1.95
C ALA A 139 -13.05 9.11 -1.72
N GLU A 140 -13.01 7.84 -2.12
CA GLU A 140 -11.80 7.00 -2.07
C GLU A 140 -10.68 7.59 -2.94
N ASN A 141 -11.03 8.04 -4.15
CA ASN A 141 -10.07 8.65 -5.07
C ASN A 141 -9.54 9.99 -4.54
N GLU A 142 -10.39 10.78 -3.87
CA GLU A 142 -9.99 12.02 -3.21
C GLU A 142 -8.99 11.75 -2.09
N LEU A 143 -9.30 10.82 -1.18
CA LEU A 143 -8.39 10.46 -0.09
C LEU A 143 -7.06 9.90 -0.63
N THR A 144 -7.12 9.02 -1.65
CA THR A 144 -5.91 8.49 -2.30
C THR A 144 -5.04 9.58 -2.93
N ARG A 145 -5.66 10.68 -3.40
CA ARG A 145 -4.96 11.87 -3.90
C ARG A 145 -4.36 12.67 -2.76
N SER A 146 -5.06 12.85 -1.64
CA SER A 146 -4.50 13.54 -0.46
C SER A 146 -3.25 12.84 0.09
N LEU A 147 -3.17 11.49 0.03
CA LEU A 147 -1.93 10.76 0.33
C LEU A 147 -0.77 11.06 -0.66
N ALA A 148 -1.08 11.56 -1.85
CA ALA A 148 -0.10 11.88 -2.90
C ALA A 148 0.47 13.28 -2.77
N GLU A 149 -0.24 14.18 -2.10
CA GLU A 149 0.13 15.59 -2.02
C GLU A 149 1.23 15.80 -0.98
N PRO A 150 2.23 16.65 -1.27
CA PRO A 150 3.29 16.94 -0.32
C PRO A 150 2.69 17.59 0.93
N ILE A 151 3.19 17.17 2.10
CA ILE A 151 2.88 17.81 3.38
C ILE A 151 3.32 19.26 3.27
N SER A 152 2.36 20.19 3.23
CA SER A 152 2.67 21.62 3.23
C SER A 152 3.41 21.97 4.52
N PRO A 153 4.62 22.57 4.47
CA PRO A 153 5.19 23.20 5.64
C PRO A 153 4.34 24.44 5.94
N MET A 154 3.34 24.26 6.79
CA MET A 154 2.51 25.37 7.25
C MET A 154 3.42 26.39 7.94
N GLU A 155 3.26 27.67 7.56
CA GLU A 155 3.94 28.82 8.14
C GLU A 155 3.89 28.73 9.68
N SER A 156 5.02 28.41 10.31
CA SER A 156 5.15 28.53 11.75
C SER A 156 5.15 30.02 12.08
N SER A 157 4.01 30.52 12.54
CA SER A 157 3.92 31.82 13.17
C SER A 157 4.95 31.89 14.30
N THR A 158 5.88 32.83 14.18
CA THR A 158 6.85 33.20 15.21
C THR A 158 6.16 33.39 16.55
N LYS A 159 6.38 32.47 17.49
CA LYS A 159 6.34 32.78 18.92
C LYS A 159 7.63 32.30 19.57
N SER A 160 8.39 33.28 20.02
CA SER A 160 9.58 33.12 20.84
C SER A 160 9.21 32.60 22.23
N SER A 161 9.76 31.45 22.62
CA SER A 161 10.24 31.24 24.00
C SER A 161 11.12 29.99 24.08
N SER A 162 12.39 30.25 24.42
CA SER A 162 13.36 29.44 25.16
C SER A 162 13.10 27.95 25.42
N ASP A 163 14.01 27.16 24.86
CA ASP A 163 14.73 25.98 25.35
C ASP A 163 14.00 24.76 25.95
N ASP A 164 14.40 23.62 25.37
CA ASP A 164 14.39 22.23 25.87
C ASP A 164 13.28 21.26 25.46
N SER A 165 12.64 21.47 24.29
CA SER A 165 11.75 20.48 23.67
C SER A 165 11.83 20.49 22.13
N MET A 166 13.04 20.38 21.58
CA MET A 166 13.29 20.55 20.14
C MET A 166 13.42 19.23 19.35
N MET A 167 12.78 18.14 19.78
CA MET A 167 12.90 16.83 19.08
C MET A 167 11.57 16.21 18.61
N THR A 168 10.42 16.78 18.95
CA THR A 168 9.12 16.09 18.75
C THR A 168 8.19 16.73 17.71
N GLU A 169 8.45 17.95 17.23
CA GLU A 169 7.47 18.70 16.40
C GLU A 169 7.77 18.79 14.90
N VAL A 170 8.87 18.22 14.40
CA VAL A 170 9.34 18.49 13.01
C VAL A 170 8.78 17.52 11.96
N TYR A 171 8.04 16.47 12.31
CA TYR A 171 7.59 15.47 11.33
C TYR A 171 6.09 15.24 11.35
N GLY A 172 5.36 15.88 10.43
CA GLY A 172 4.21 15.38 9.63
C GLY A 172 3.14 14.40 10.19
N HIS A 173 3.12 14.07 11.48
CA HIS A 173 2.26 13.04 12.06
C HIS A 173 0.79 13.46 12.14
N GLY A 174 0.51 14.77 12.19
CA GLY A 174 -0.87 15.28 12.25
C GLY A 174 -1.72 14.98 11.00
N ASN A 175 -1.11 14.96 9.80
CA ASN A 175 -1.86 14.80 8.55
C ASN A 175 -2.17 13.32 8.25
N LEU A 176 -1.23 12.41 8.49
CA LEU A 176 -1.45 10.99 8.19
C LEU A 176 -2.55 10.40 9.09
N GLY A 177 -2.55 10.72 10.39
CA GLY A 177 -3.62 10.29 11.31
C GLY A 177 -5.00 10.82 10.91
N GLU A 178 -5.08 12.06 10.42
CA GLU A 178 -6.33 12.64 9.90
C GLU A 178 -6.83 11.90 8.64
N ILE A 179 -5.92 11.50 7.75
CA ILE A 179 -6.25 10.72 6.55
C ILE A 179 -6.82 9.34 6.92
N PHE A 180 -6.20 8.62 7.86
CA PHE A 180 -6.72 7.33 8.35
C PHE A 180 -8.10 7.51 8.97
N GLY A 181 -8.29 8.53 9.83
CA GLY A 181 -9.60 8.85 10.41
C GLY A 181 -10.67 9.13 9.36
N LYS A 182 -10.35 9.91 8.31
CA LYS A 182 -11.28 10.15 7.18
C LYS A 182 -11.60 8.87 6.41
N ALA A 183 -10.65 7.95 6.28
CA ALA A 183 -10.89 6.67 5.63
C ALA A 183 -11.84 5.77 6.46
N ASP A 184 -11.67 5.74 7.78
CA ASP A 184 -12.57 5.02 8.69
C ASP A 184 -13.97 5.61 8.72
N ASP A 185 -14.08 6.94 8.74
CA ASP A 185 -15.35 7.65 8.61
C ASP A 185 -16.04 7.28 7.29
N LEU A 186 -15.29 7.17 6.19
CA LEU A 186 -15.83 6.77 4.90
C LEU A 186 -16.33 5.32 4.91
N ARG A 187 -15.60 4.38 5.51
CA ARG A 187 -16.03 2.98 5.69
C ARG A 187 -17.35 2.93 6.45
N LEU A 188 -17.42 3.62 7.58
CA LEU A 188 -18.59 3.63 8.44
C LEU A 188 -19.80 4.29 7.77
N LYS A 189 -19.58 5.45 7.11
CA LYS A 189 -20.61 6.17 6.36
C LYS A 189 -21.17 5.31 5.23
N THR A 190 -20.31 4.60 4.50
CA THR A 190 -20.70 3.71 3.41
C THR A 190 -21.58 2.58 3.94
N LEU A 191 -21.15 1.88 4.98
CA LEU A 191 -21.94 0.79 5.59
C LEU A 191 -23.29 1.28 6.13
N LYS A 192 -23.33 2.42 6.83
CA LYS A 192 -24.57 3.00 7.36
C LYS A 192 -25.56 3.34 6.25
N ASN A 193 -25.09 4.01 5.20
CA ASN A 193 -25.93 4.37 4.07
C ASN A 193 -26.43 3.12 3.33
N LEU A 194 -25.59 2.09 3.18
CA LEU A 194 -25.97 0.83 2.56
C LEU A 194 -27.09 0.13 3.34
N VAL A 195 -26.94 0.02 4.66
CA VAL A 195 -27.97 -0.56 5.54
C VAL A 195 -29.26 0.27 5.58
N GLN A 196 -29.20 1.58 5.36
CA GLN A 196 -30.40 2.43 5.23
C GLN A 196 -31.12 2.26 3.89
N ILE A 197 -30.42 1.80 2.85
CA ILE A 197 -31.02 1.49 1.54
C ILE A 197 -31.65 0.10 1.59
N LEU A 198 -30.96 -0.87 2.20
CA LEU A 198 -31.38 -2.26 2.29
C LEU A 198 -32.46 -2.49 3.35
N SER A 199 -33.30 -3.50 3.17
CA SER A 199 -34.13 -4.01 4.25
C SER A 199 -33.27 -4.74 5.29
N PRO A 200 -33.75 -4.93 6.54
CA PRO A 200 -32.97 -5.64 7.56
C PRO A 200 -32.52 -7.04 7.14
N ILE A 201 -33.36 -7.79 6.42
CA ILE A 201 -33.01 -9.11 5.89
C ILE A 201 -31.94 -9.03 4.79
N GLN A 202 -32.01 -8.04 3.90
CA GLN A 202 -30.99 -7.81 2.88
C GLN A 202 -29.64 -7.42 3.50
N ALA A 203 -29.64 -6.58 4.54
CA ALA A 203 -28.43 -6.22 5.28
C ALA A 203 -27.81 -7.46 5.97
N VAL A 204 -28.63 -8.35 6.54
CA VAL A 204 -28.15 -9.64 7.07
C VAL A 204 -27.54 -10.50 5.97
N GLN A 205 -28.20 -10.59 4.82
CA GLN A 205 -27.72 -11.34 3.65
C GLN A 205 -26.42 -10.78 3.06
N LEU A 206 -26.11 -9.50 3.29
CA LEU A 206 -24.81 -8.89 2.99
C LEU A 206 -23.76 -9.25 4.05
N PHE A 207 -24.08 -9.12 5.34
CA PHE A 207 -23.10 -9.30 6.42
C PHE A 207 -22.63 -10.75 6.61
N ILE A 208 -23.49 -11.75 6.38
CA ILE A 208 -23.10 -13.16 6.48
C ILE A 208 -21.95 -13.51 5.53
N PRO A 209 -22.08 -13.33 4.20
CA PRO A 209 -21.00 -13.64 3.26
C PRO A 209 -19.78 -12.74 3.46
N ALA A 210 -19.95 -11.47 3.84
CA ALA A 210 -18.84 -10.58 4.21
C ALA A 210 -18.00 -11.19 5.36
N ALA A 211 -18.66 -11.63 6.42
CA ALA A 211 -18.02 -12.26 7.57
C ALA A 211 -17.35 -13.58 7.23
N GLN A 212 -18.03 -14.44 6.47
CA GLN A 212 -17.46 -15.71 6.02
C GLN A 212 -16.21 -15.48 5.19
N LEU A 213 -16.28 -14.57 4.21
CA LEU A 213 -15.16 -14.23 3.35
C LEU A 213 -13.96 -13.72 4.14
N HIS A 214 -14.16 -12.74 5.04
CA HIS A 214 -13.07 -12.22 5.88
C HIS A 214 -12.38 -13.33 6.67
N LEU A 215 -13.14 -14.15 7.41
CA LEU A 215 -12.61 -15.28 8.20
C LEU A 215 -11.83 -16.30 7.33
N LYS A 216 -12.29 -16.53 6.10
CA LYS A 216 -11.65 -17.46 5.17
C LYS A 216 -10.38 -16.90 4.58
N VAL A 217 -10.38 -15.63 4.13
CA VAL A 217 -9.17 -14.97 3.62
C VAL A 217 -8.09 -14.96 4.70
N HIS A 218 -8.44 -14.64 5.94
CA HIS A 218 -7.54 -14.74 7.09
C HIS A 218 -6.91 -16.12 7.23
N THR A 219 -7.76 -17.15 7.25
CA THR A 219 -7.32 -18.55 7.40
C THR A 219 -6.44 -18.99 6.22
N TRP A 220 -6.80 -18.62 4.99
CA TRP A 220 -6.04 -18.95 3.78
C TRP A 220 -4.67 -18.27 3.79
N GLY A 221 -4.60 -16.99 4.19
CA GLY A 221 -3.35 -16.24 4.31
C GLY A 221 -2.40 -16.83 5.35
N LYS A 222 -2.86 -17.05 6.59
CA LYS A 222 -2.04 -17.69 7.64
C LYS A 222 -1.54 -19.08 7.25
N ASN A 223 -2.37 -19.88 6.56
CA ASN A 223 -1.95 -21.19 6.07
C ASN A 223 -0.85 -21.10 5.01
N LYS A 224 -0.91 -20.08 4.14
CA LYS A 224 0.08 -19.83 3.10
C LYS A 224 1.41 -19.38 3.70
N GLU A 225 1.39 -18.49 4.69
CA GLU A 225 2.58 -18.07 5.45
C GLU A 225 3.27 -19.24 6.14
N ARG A 226 2.50 -20.08 6.84
CA ARG A 226 3.03 -21.29 7.48
C ARG A 226 3.60 -22.28 6.46
N ALA A 227 3.00 -22.38 5.27
CA ALA A 227 3.53 -23.22 4.20
C ALA A 227 4.83 -22.64 3.62
N HIS A 228 4.92 -21.32 3.48
CA HIS A 228 6.13 -20.64 3.03
C HIS A 228 7.29 -20.81 4.03
N THR A 229 7.01 -20.59 5.31
CA THR A 229 8.00 -20.76 6.40
C THR A 229 8.53 -22.20 6.45
N ARG A 230 7.64 -23.20 6.29
CA ARG A 230 8.04 -24.62 6.21
C ARG A 230 8.91 -24.94 5.00
N ARG A 231 8.64 -24.33 3.83
CA ARG A 231 9.48 -24.52 2.63
C ARG A 231 10.88 -23.96 2.85
N ILE A 232 10.98 -22.75 3.42
CA ILE A 232 12.26 -22.13 3.75
C ILE A 232 13.04 -23.00 4.73
N GLN A 233 12.41 -23.49 5.79
CA GLN A 233 13.07 -24.35 6.77
C GLN A 233 13.56 -25.65 6.12
N HIS A 234 12.72 -26.29 5.29
CA HIS A 234 13.10 -27.51 4.58
C HIS A 234 14.26 -27.30 3.60
N GLU A 235 14.28 -26.18 2.88
CA GLU A 235 15.39 -25.79 2.01
C GLU A 235 16.68 -25.56 2.80
N HIS A 236 16.59 -24.98 4.00
CA HIS A 236 17.71 -24.81 4.92
C HIS A 236 18.26 -26.16 5.42
N ASP A 237 17.37 -27.06 5.85
CA ASP A 237 17.74 -28.39 6.36
C ASP A 237 18.43 -29.24 5.26
N ILE A 238 17.99 -29.10 4.00
CA ILE A 238 18.63 -29.76 2.84
C ILE A 238 20.02 -29.14 2.54
N ALA A 239 20.16 -27.82 2.69
CA ALA A 239 21.42 -27.11 2.46
C ALA A 239 22.48 -27.38 3.55
N GLU A 240 22.08 -27.74 4.77
CA GLU A 240 22.99 -28.20 5.83
C GLU A 240 23.44 -29.65 5.64
N GLY A 241 22.64 -30.50 4.99
CA GLY A 241 22.97 -31.89 4.68
C GLY A 241 23.84 -32.09 3.42
N GLY A 242 23.95 -31.09 2.56
CA GLY A 242 24.74 -31.13 1.33
C GLY A 242 25.52 -29.83 1.13
N GLY A 243 26.85 -29.91 1.16
CA GLY A 243 27.75 -28.76 1.14
C GLY A 243 27.36 -27.62 0.19
N SER A 244 27.13 -26.46 0.78
CA SER A 244 27.13 -25.11 0.20
C SER A 244 26.07 -24.79 -0.87
N ARG A 245 24.91 -24.30 -0.40
CA ARG A 245 24.16 -23.17 -0.98
C ARG A 245 23.23 -22.58 0.08
N LYS A 246 23.72 -21.58 0.83
CA LYS A 246 22.88 -20.77 1.75
C LYS A 246 21.90 -19.91 0.93
N GLY A 247 20.60 -20.22 0.96
CA GLY A 247 19.62 -19.44 0.22
C GLY A 247 18.18 -19.75 0.61
N GLY A 248 17.58 -18.94 1.49
CA GLY A 248 16.14 -19.06 1.80
C GLY A 248 15.55 -17.78 2.38
N LEU A 249 16.02 -17.34 3.56
CA LEU A 249 15.48 -16.14 4.23
C LEU A 249 16.56 -15.17 4.70
N GLU A 250 17.68 -15.66 5.27
CA GLU A 250 18.92 -14.87 5.46
C GLU A 250 19.43 -14.32 4.12
N SER A 251 19.20 -15.05 3.03
CA SER A 251 19.59 -14.63 1.68
C SER A 251 18.75 -13.48 1.13
N ARG A 252 17.45 -13.35 1.48
CA ARG A 252 16.63 -12.24 0.95
C ARG A 252 16.93 -10.94 1.69
N GLY A 253 16.99 -10.99 3.02
CA GLY A 253 17.48 -9.87 3.84
C GLY A 253 18.91 -9.49 3.47
N GLY A 254 19.79 -10.49 3.30
CA GLY A 254 21.19 -10.27 2.91
C GLY A 254 21.36 -9.72 1.49
N VAL A 255 20.51 -10.10 0.53
CA VAL A 255 20.52 -9.51 -0.83
C VAL A 255 20.18 -8.02 -0.77
N PHE A 256 19.15 -7.64 -0.01
CA PHE A 256 18.83 -6.22 0.16
C PHE A 256 19.88 -5.47 0.96
N GLU A 257 20.47 -6.07 2.00
CA GLU A 257 21.58 -5.46 2.75
C GLU A 257 22.80 -5.22 1.85
N THR A 258 23.10 -6.15 0.93
CA THR A 258 24.16 -5.96 -0.06
C THR A 258 23.86 -4.78 -1.00
N LEU A 259 22.60 -4.66 -1.46
CA LEU A 259 22.16 -3.54 -2.29
C LEU A 259 22.18 -2.20 -1.54
N PHE A 260 21.92 -2.19 -0.22
CA PHE A 260 22.06 -0.99 0.60
C PHE A 260 23.52 -0.57 0.77
N LEU A 261 24.43 -1.53 0.96
CA LEU A 261 25.87 -1.26 0.99
C LEU A 261 26.40 -0.74 -0.36
N GLU A 262 25.86 -1.24 -1.47
CA GLU A 262 26.15 -0.71 -2.82
C GLU A 262 25.68 0.75 -2.94
N GLN A 263 24.46 1.07 -2.52
CA GLN A 263 23.96 2.44 -2.51
C GLN A 263 24.78 3.39 -1.62
N GLN A 264 25.28 2.91 -0.48
CA GLN A 264 26.15 3.70 0.39
C GLN A 264 27.52 3.98 -0.25
N ARG A 265 28.07 3.01 -0.99
CA ARG A 265 29.31 3.22 -1.74
C ARG A 265 29.13 4.23 -2.86
N ASP A 266 28.06 4.07 -3.65
CA ASP A 266 27.69 5.01 -4.71
C ASP A 266 27.56 6.44 -4.17
N LEU A 267 26.93 6.60 -3.00
CA LEU A 267 26.80 7.90 -2.34
C LEU A 267 28.16 8.55 -2.04
N GLU A 268 29.10 7.81 -1.47
CA GLU A 268 30.44 8.34 -1.17
C GLU A 268 31.22 8.67 -2.44
N GLU A 269 31.13 7.84 -3.48
CA GLU A 269 31.77 8.10 -4.78
C GLU A 269 31.20 9.36 -5.45
N LEU A 270 29.86 9.52 -5.43
CA LEU A 270 29.19 10.72 -5.94
C LEU A 270 29.62 11.98 -5.18
N LYS A 271 29.72 11.94 -3.85
CA LYS A 271 30.19 13.07 -3.02
C LYS A 271 31.62 13.46 -3.35
N LEU A 272 32.52 12.48 -3.48
CA LEU A 272 33.91 12.73 -3.86
C LEU A 272 34.00 13.37 -5.26
N ALA A 273 33.20 12.88 -6.21
CA ALA A 273 33.16 13.41 -7.57
C ALA A 273 32.60 14.85 -7.61
N ALA A 274 31.53 15.14 -6.86
CA ALA A 274 30.97 16.48 -6.75
C ALA A 274 31.99 17.46 -6.15
N LYS A 275 32.68 17.07 -5.08
CA LYS A 275 33.74 17.89 -4.46
C LYS A 275 34.88 18.17 -5.44
N ALA A 276 35.38 17.14 -6.11
CA ALA A 276 36.43 17.27 -7.12
C ALA A 276 36.02 18.21 -8.26
N TYR A 277 34.76 18.17 -8.70
CA TYR A 277 34.24 19.07 -9.72
C TYR A 277 34.26 20.55 -9.26
N THR A 278 33.90 20.82 -8.00
CA THR A 278 33.88 22.19 -7.46
C THR A 278 35.27 22.78 -7.22
N GLU A 279 36.24 21.95 -6.79
CA GLU A 279 37.58 22.39 -6.39
C GLU A 279 38.58 22.44 -7.57
N SER A 280 38.21 21.90 -8.73
CA SER A 280 39.13 21.70 -9.85
C SER A 280 39.38 22.95 -10.73
N THR A 281 40.62 23.04 -11.24
CA THR A 281 41.10 23.94 -12.31
C THR A 281 41.24 23.24 -13.67
N GLN A 282 40.94 21.93 -13.75
CA GLN A 282 41.05 21.12 -14.97
C GLN A 282 40.00 21.48 -16.04
N SER A 283 40.22 20.97 -17.26
CA SER A 283 39.29 21.11 -18.39
C SER A 283 37.89 20.60 -18.02
N SER A 284 36.90 21.49 -18.15
CA SER A 284 35.50 21.22 -17.83
C SER A 284 34.92 20.00 -18.57
N ALA A 285 35.43 19.68 -19.76
CA ALA A 285 34.92 18.58 -20.59
C ALA A 285 35.24 17.18 -20.04
N GLU A 286 36.48 16.92 -19.59
CA GLU A 286 36.90 15.61 -19.05
C GLU A 286 36.19 15.30 -17.73
N LEU A 287 36.07 16.31 -16.86
CA LEU A 287 35.32 16.19 -15.61
C LEU A 287 33.84 15.88 -15.87
N THR A 288 33.23 16.58 -16.83
CA THR A 288 31.84 16.32 -17.22
C THR A 288 31.64 14.90 -17.73
N GLN A 289 32.58 14.36 -18.51
CA GLN A 289 32.54 12.98 -18.98
C GLN A 289 32.69 11.96 -17.84
N ASN A 290 33.57 12.23 -16.87
CA ASN A 290 33.73 11.38 -15.69
C ASN A 290 32.43 11.34 -14.84
N LEU A 291 31.78 12.50 -14.64
CA LEU A 291 30.49 12.56 -13.95
C LEU A 291 29.41 11.77 -14.71
N GLN A 292 29.35 11.87 -16.04
CA GLN A 292 28.42 11.08 -16.85
C GLN A 292 28.66 9.58 -16.69
N GLY A 293 29.92 9.14 -16.67
CA GLY A 293 30.29 7.75 -16.42
C GLY A 293 29.80 7.27 -15.06
N LEU A 294 30.05 8.04 -14.00
CA LEU A 294 29.61 7.71 -12.64
C LEU A 294 28.08 7.67 -12.53
N VAL A 295 27.38 8.67 -13.05
CA VAL A 295 25.91 8.69 -13.10
C VAL A 295 25.36 7.44 -13.80
N SER A 296 25.99 7.03 -14.91
CA SER A 296 25.57 5.82 -15.65
C SER A 296 25.75 4.54 -14.82
N ILE A 297 26.84 4.44 -14.04
CA ILE A 297 27.08 3.32 -13.13
C ILE A 297 26.00 3.25 -12.05
N VAL A 298 25.73 4.38 -11.37
CA VAL A 298 24.71 4.44 -10.31
C VAL A 298 23.32 4.10 -10.86
N ILE A 299 22.97 4.59 -12.04
CA ILE A 299 21.70 4.21 -12.70
C ILE A 299 21.66 2.70 -12.99
N CYS A 300 22.77 2.08 -13.40
CA CYS A 300 22.85 0.64 -13.60
C CYS A 300 22.63 -0.15 -12.29
N HIS A 301 23.14 0.34 -11.15
CA HIS A 301 22.88 -0.25 -9.85
C HIS A 301 21.40 -0.15 -9.45
N TYR A 302 20.73 0.98 -9.70
CA TYR A 302 19.27 1.10 -9.52
C TYR A 302 18.48 0.14 -10.41
N GLU A 303 18.89 -0.06 -11.66
CA GLU A 303 18.28 -1.05 -12.54
C GLU A 303 18.45 -2.48 -12.01
N ASN A 304 19.65 -2.80 -11.53
CA ASN A 304 19.92 -4.09 -10.89
C ASN A 304 19.04 -4.30 -9.66
N TYR A 305 18.89 -3.28 -8.81
CA TYR A 305 18.00 -3.31 -7.64
C TYR A 305 16.55 -3.66 -8.04
N TYR A 306 15.97 -2.96 -9.02
CA TYR A 306 14.60 -3.26 -9.45
C TYR A 306 14.47 -4.61 -10.18
N ARG A 307 15.50 -5.03 -10.91
CA ARG A 307 15.57 -6.38 -11.52
C ARG A 307 15.52 -7.46 -10.44
N VAL A 308 16.37 -7.38 -9.42
CA VAL A 308 16.40 -8.34 -8.30
C VAL A 308 15.06 -8.34 -7.57
N LYS A 309 14.51 -7.16 -7.29
CA LYS A 309 13.19 -7.02 -6.65
C LYS A 309 12.07 -7.69 -7.46
N SER A 310 12.11 -7.57 -8.80
CA SER A 310 11.17 -8.23 -9.71
C SER A 310 11.31 -9.74 -9.69
N GLU A 311 12.53 -10.29 -9.70
CA GLU A 311 12.75 -11.74 -9.60
C GLU A 311 12.25 -12.31 -8.26
N LEU A 312 12.49 -11.60 -7.16
CA LEU A 312 11.98 -11.99 -5.85
C LEU A 312 10.45 -11.92 -5.77
N ALA A 313 9.82 -10.95 -6.44
CA ALA A 313 8.37 -10.84 -6.52
C ALA A 313 7.72 -12.00 -7.30
N LYS A 314 8.41 -12.57 -8.29
CA LYS A 314 7.92 -13.77 -9.00
C LYS A 314 7.77 -14.97 -8.06
N GLN A 315 8.67 -15.11 -7.09
CA GLN A 315 8.66 -16.18 -6.10
C GLN A 315 7.59 -15.96 -5.02
N ASN A 316 7.55 -14.76 -4.45
CA ASN A 316 6.56 -14.37 -3.45
C ASN A 316 6.35 -12.85 -3.49
N ILE A 317 5.25 -12.43 -4.10
CA ILE A 317 4.89 -11.01 -4.26
C ILE A 317 4.54 -10.35 -2.93
N PHE A 318 3.93 -11.10 -2.02
CA PHE A 318 3.44 -10.59 -0.76
C PHE A 318 4.58 -10.09 0.14
N CYS A 319 5.69 -10.84 0.20
CA CYS A 319 6.89 -10.39 0.91
C CYS A 319 7.60 -9.19 0.26
N MET A 320 7.25 -8.81 -0.97
CA MET A 320 7.85 -7.66 -1.65
C MET A 320 7.00 -6.39 -1.57
N ILE A 321 5.69 -6.54 -1.38
CA ILE A 321 4.77 -5.41 -1.17
C ILE A 321 4.92 -4.90 0.26
N THR A 322 5.01 -5.81 1.22
CA THR A 322 5.14 -5.51 2.66
C THR A 322 6.34 -6.27 3.23
N PRO A 323 7.57 -5.82 2.90
CA PRO A 323 8.78 -6.53 3.28
C PRO A 323 9.08 -6.44 4.78
N ALA A 324 9.40 -7.57 5.40
CA ALA A 324 9.72 -7.66 6.82
C ALA A 324 11.06 -6.98 7.22
N TRP A 325 11.92 -6.62 6.26
CA TRP A 325 13.21 -5.95 6.51
C TRP A 325 13.15 -4.41 6.41
N ARG A 326 11.95 -3.85 6.24
CA ARG A 326 11.70 -2.41 6.30
C ARG A 326 11.16 -2.05 7.67
N SER A 327 11.58 -0.89 8.14
CA SER A 327 11.03 -0.27 9.34
C SER A 327 9.60 0.19 9.14
N LEU A 328 8.87 0.42 10.23
CA LEU A 328 7.52 1.00 10.20
C LEU A 328 7.48 2.35 9.47
N LEU A 329 8.53 3.15 9.68
CA LEU A 329 8.68 4.44 9.03
C LEU A 329 8.82 4.27 7.51
N GLU A 330 9.62 3.31 7.05
CA GLU A 330 9.74 3.02 5.63
C GLU A 330 8.42 2.52 5.03
N HIS A 331 7.65 1.73 5.79
CA HIS A 331 6.32 1.23 5.37
C HIS A 331 5.31 2.36 5.18
N ALA A 332 5.32 3.37 6.05
CA ALA A 332 4.40 4.51 5.98
C ALA A 332 4.44 5.26 4.63
N PHE A 333 5.58 5.24 3.94
CA PHE A 333 5.80 5.93 2.68
C PHE A 333 5.79 5.00 1.45
N LEU A 334 5.35 3.75 1.61
CA LEU A 334 5.22 2.82 0.49
C LEU A 334 3.96 3.09 -0.36
N TRP A 335 4.16 3.06 -1.67
CA TRP A 335 3.12 3.01 -2.69
C TRP A 335 3.42 1.81 -3.59
N ILE A 336 2.60 0.75 -3.61
CA ILE A 336 2.88 -0.45 -4.44
C ILE A 336 4.31 -0.98 -4.24
N GLY A 337 4.68 -1.20 -2.96
CA GLY A 337 5.95 -1.79 -2.53
C GLY A 337 7.21 -0.94 -2.72
N GLY A 338 7.13 0.35 -3.00
CA GLY A 338 8.28 1.28 -2.99
C GLY A 338 7.85 2.74 -2.90
N CYS A 339 8.76 3.70 -3.03
CA CYS A 339 8.40 5.12 -3.02
C CYS A 339 7.44 5.49 -4.17
N ARG A 340 6.65 6.54 -4.01
CA ARG A 340 5.82 7.06 -5.10
C ARG A 340 6.73 7.78 -6.13
N PRO A 341 6.60 7.52 -7.45
CA PRO A 341 7.45 8.16 -8.45
C PRO A 341 7.44 9.70 -8.40
N SER A 342 6.33 10.33 -8.03
CA SER A 342 6.14 11.76 -7.87
C SER A 342 7.08 12.37 -6.84
N THR A 343 7.47 11.59 -5.82
CA THR A 343 8.44 11.98 -4.79
C THR A 343 9.80 12.36 -5.39
N THR A 344 10.17 11.78 -6.54
CA THR A 344 11.37 12.16 -7.31
C THR A 344 11.38 13.64 -7.66
N PHE A 345 10.23 14.17 -8.12
CA PHE A 345 10.10 15.58 -8.50
C PHE A 345 10.05 16.48 -7.26
N HIS A 346 9.33 16.07 -6.22
CA HIS A 346 9.32 16.80 -4.95
C HIS A 346 10.72 16.94 -4.36
N LEU A 347 11.51 15.88 -4.39
CA LEU A 347 12.91 15.91 -3.98
C LEU A 347 13.71 16.88 -4.85
N LEU A 348 13.60 16.77 -6.18
CA LEU A 348 14.30 17.65 -7.11
C LEU A 348 14.02 19.13 -6.84
N TYR A 349 12.73 19.52 -6.72
CA TYR A 349 12.35 20.90 -6.42
C TYR A 349 12.82 21.35 -5.04
N THR A 350 12.76 20.47 -4.04
CA THR A 350 13.20 20.78 -2.68
C THR A 350 14.70 21.08 -2.66
N ILE A 351 15.51 20.21 -3.26
CA ILE A 351 16.96 20.36 -3.29
C ILE A 351 17.36 21.58 -4.13
N ALA A 352 16.75 21.77 -5.32
CA ALA A 352 16.97 22.96 -6.13
C ALA A 352 16.64 24.24 -5.32
N GLY A 353 15.52 24.27 -4.60
CA GLY A 353 15.14 25.39 -3.75
C GLY A 353 16.12 25.65 -2.59
N LEU A 354 16.62 24.59 -1.94
CA LEU A 354 17.63 24.70 -0.88
C LEU A 354 18.98 25.21 -1.42
N HIS A 355 19.37 24.75 -2.60
CA HIS A 355 20.61 25.18 -3.26
C HIS A 355 20.52 26.63 -3.74
N VAL A 356 19.35 27.09 -4.21
CA VAL A 356 19.10 28.51 -4.48
C VAL A 356 19.26 29.33 -3.20
N LYS A 357 18.64 28.92 -2.08
CA LYS A 357 18.71 29.66 -0.81
C LYS A 357 20.13 29.77 -0.27
N SER A 358 20.88 28.66 -0.25
CA SER A 358 22.27 28.63 0.22
C SER A 358 23.24 29.30 -0.76
N GLY A 359 22.97 29.20 -2.07
CA GLY A 359 23.72 29.85 -3.13
C GLY A 359 23.53 31.37 -3.18
N LEU A 360 22.38 31.88 -2.74
CA LEU A 360 22.10 33.33 -2.68
C LEU A 360 23.13 34.07 -1.82
N SER A 361 23.51 33.48 -0.67
CA SER A 361 24.57 34.02 0.19
C SER A 361 25.92 34.08 -0.53
N LYS A 362 26.30 33.00 -1.24
CA LYS A 362 27.58 32.93 -1.98
C LYS A 362 27.63 33.84 -3.22
N LEU A 363 26.48 34.08 -3.84
CA LEU A 363 26.32 34.94 -5.01
C LEU A 363 26.43 36.42 -4.64
N LEU A 364 25.88 36.81 -3.48
CA LEU A 364 26.07 38.15 -2.91
C LEU A 364 27.53 38.44 -2.54
N ASP A 365 28.30 37.40 -2.18
CA ASP A 365 29.74 37.49 -1.87
C ASP A 365 30.66 37.46 -3.11
N GLY A 366 30.10 37.44 -4.33
CA GLY A 366 30.84 37.56 -5.59
C GLY A 366 31.76 36.39 -5.95
N SER A 367 31.71 35.27 -5.22
CA SER A 367 32.69 34.18 -5.29
C SER A 367 32.22 32.89 -6.01
N SER A 368 31.07 32.89 -6.67
CA SER A 368 30.45 31.64 -7.10
C SER A 368 30.80 31.20 -8.54
N LYS A 369 31.52 30.09 -8.69
CA LYS A 369 31.42 29.17 -9.85
C LYS A 369 30.08 28.44 -9.74
N THR A 370 29.04 28.93 -10.41
CA THR A 370 27.65 28.47 -10.22
C THR A 370 27.27 27.38 -11.22
N CYS A 371 27.43 26.10 -10.86
CA CYS A 371 27.02 24.96 -11.69
C CYS A 371 26.30 23.86 -10.87
N ASP A 372 25.44 24.25 -9.93
CA ASP A 372 24.71 23.39 -8.99
C ASP A 372 23.23 23.21 -9.43
N LEU A 373 22.52 22.24 -8.84
CA LEU A 373 21.07 22.02 -8.93
C LEU A 373 20.20 23.25 -8.64
N GLY A 374 20.74 24.27 -7.97
CA GLY A 374 20.05 25.54 -7.78
C GLY A 374 19.74 26.29 -9.08
N TRP A 375 20.39 25.95 -10.20
CA TRP A 375 20.18 26.59 -11.49
C TRP A 375 19.58 25.65 -12.54
N LEU A 376 18.35 25.19 -12.30
CA LEU A 376 17.55 24.56 -13.35
C LEU A 376 17.17 25.60 -14.40
N SER A 377 17.54 25.38 -15.66
CA SER A 377 17.19 26.28 -16.74
C SER A 377 15.67 26.30 -16.99
N PRO A 378 15.11 27.37 -17.59
CA PRO A 378 13.69 27.40 -17.94
C PRO A 378 13.26 26.20 -18.80
N SER A 379 14.10 25.76 -19.75
CA SER A 379 13.81 24.59 -20.58
C SER A 379 13.88 23.28 -19.80
N GLN A 380 14.77 23.16 -18.82
CA GLN A 380 14.78 22.02 -17.89
C GLN A 380 13.50 22.00 -17.04
N LEU A 381 13.08 23.14 -16.49
CA LEU A 381 11.85 23.24 -15.69
C LEU A 381 10.61 22.83 -16.49
N THR A 382 10.45 23.31 -17.72
CA THR A 382 9.33 22.89 -18.59
C THR A 382 9.36 21.39 -18.87
N ARG A 383 10.53 20.80 -19.15
CA ARG A 383 10.67 19.35 -19.35
C ARG A 383 10.35 18.56 -18.08
N VAL A 384 10.81 19.01 -16.92
CA VAL A 384 10.53 18.36 -15.63
C VAL A 384 9.04 18.43 -15.30
N ASP A 385 8.38 19.56 -15.53
CA ASP A 385 6.93 19.73 -15.32
C ASP A 385 6.12 18.78 -16.21
N GLU A 386 6.45 18.70 -17.51
CA GLU A 386 5.82 17.74 -18.42
C GLU A 386 6.05 16.28 -17.99
N LEU A 387 7.26 15.95 -17.53
CA LEU A 387 7.57 14.63 -16.98
C LEU A 387 6.79 14.33 -15.70
N GLN A 388 6.60 15.31 -14.82
CA GLN A 388 5.81 15.17 -13.60
C GLN A 388 4.34 14.91 -13.92
N MET A 389 3.75 15.71 -14.82
CA MET A 389 2.36 15.52 -15.25
C MET A 389 2.12 14.12 -15.84
N ASN A 390 3.01 13.67 -16.72
CA ASN A 390 2.93 12.33 -17.32
C ASN A 390 3.11 11.22 -16.27
N THR A 391 4.05 11.37 -15.35
CA THR A 391 4.28 10.41 -14.27
C THR A 391 3.07 10.31 -13.35
N ILE A 392 2.48 11.43 -12.94
CA ILE A 392 1.29 11.47 -12.08
C ILE A 392 0.09 10.82 -12.80
N LYS A 393 -0.03 10.95 -14.11
CA LYS A 393 -1.07 10.25 -14.88
C LYS A 393 -0.87 8.73 -14.83
N GLU A 394 0.34 8.25 -15.09
CA GLU A 394 0.66 6.81 -15.03
C GLU A 394 0.50 6.24 -13.61
N GLU A 395 0.83 7.03 -12.57
CA GLU A 395 0.56 6.67 -11.16
C GLU A 395 -0.92 6.51 -10.86
N ARG A 396 -1.77 7.41 -11.38
CA ARG A 396 -3.22 7.32 -11.21
C ARG A 396 -3.77 6.06 -11.86
N GLU A 397 -3.36 5.78 -13.11
CA GLU A 397 -3.75 4.56 -13.81
C GLU A 397 -3.31 3.28 -13.06
N LEU A 398 -2.14 3.29 -12.43
CA LEU A 398 -1.68 2.16 -11.61
C LEU A 398 -2.43 2.05 -10.28
N SER A 399 -2.75 3.18 -9.64
CA SER A 399 -3.54 3.22 -8.40
C SER A 399 -4.97 2.72 -8.64
N GLU A 400 -5.57 3.06 -9.78
CA GLU A 400 -6.88 2.53 -10.22
C GLU A 400 -6.82 1.02 -10.53
N LYS A 401 -5.73 0.53 -11.12
CA LYS A 401 -5.52 -0.92 -11.32
C LYS A 401 -5.38 -1.66 -9.99
N LEU A 402 -4.69 -1.06 -9.02
CA LEU A 402 -4.61 -1.61 -7.66
C LEU A 402 -5.97 -1.57 -6.96
N ALA A 403 -6.74 -0.49 -7.09
CA ALA A 403 -8.10 -0.39 -6.58
C ALA A 403 -8.98 -1.54 -7.12
N SER A 404 -8.97 -1.70 -8.44
CA SER A 404 -9.69 -2.79 -9.13
C SER A 404 -9.18 -4.18 -8.73
N PHE A 405 -7.93 -4.31 -8.27
CA PHE A 405 -7.39 -5.56 -7.73
C PHE A 405 -7.90 -5.81 -6.30
N GLN A 406 -7.85 -4.80 -5.43
CA GLN A 406 -8.35 -4.83 -4.05
C GLN A 406 -9.81 -5.26 -4.01
N GLU A 407 -10.62 -4.73 -4.93
CA GLU A 407 -12.04 -5.08 -5.10
C GLU A 407 -12.28 -6.57 -5.41
N THR A 408 -11.32 -7.23 -6.08
CA THR A 408 -11.45 -8.67 -6.38
C THR A 408 -11.39 -9.57 -5.15
N MET A 409 -11.13 -9.01 -3.95
CA MET A 409 -11.27 -9.74 -2.69
C MET A 409 -12.69 -10.28 -2.50
N ALA A 410 -13.69 -9.53 -2.96
CA ALA A 410 -15.11 -9.85 -2.83
C ALA A 410 -15.78 -10.22 -4.17
N ASP A 411 -15.01 -10.66 -5.16
CA ASP A 411 -15.61 -11.17 -6.41
C ASP A 411 -16.32 -12.53 -6.21
N SER A 412 -17.11 -12.94 -7.21
CA SER A 412 -17.91 -14.18 -7.08
C SER A 412 -17.05 -15.41 -6.83
N SER A 413 -15.84 -15.48 -7.40
CA SER A 413 -14.94 -16.61 -7.19
C SER A 413 -14.50 -16.74 -5.72
N MET A 414 -14.20 -15.62 -5.05
CA MET A 414 -13.80 -15.61 -3.65
C MET A 414 -14.96 -15.93 -2.72
N VAL A 415 -16.14 -15.39 -2.99
CA VAL A 415 -17.35 -15.64 -2.19
C VAL A 415 -17.83 -17.09 -2.32
N GLU A 416 -17.84 -17.66 -3.54
CA GLU A 416 -18.15 -19.08 -3.78
C GLU A 416 -17.21 -20.00 -3.00
N LEU A 417 -15.90 -19.78 -3.13
CA LEU A 417 -14.90 -20.59 -2.43
C LEU A 417 -15.04 -20.48 -0.91
N SER A 418 -15.36 -19.30 -0.39
CA SER A 418 -15.58 -19.08 1.03
C SER A 418 -16.78 -19.88 1.55
N ARG A 419 -17.89 -19.86 0.79
CA ARG A 419 -19.11 -20.61 1.09
C ARG A 419 -18.87 -22.11 1.05
N GLU A 420 -18.33 -22.63 -0.05
CA GLU A 420 -18.01 -24.05 -0.20
C GLU A 420 -17.06 -24.55 0.89
N ALA A 421 -16.03 -23.76 1.24
CA ALA A 421 -15.10 -24.10 2.31
C ALA A 421 -15.75 -24.09 3.70
N THR A 422 -16.89 -23.42 3.86
CA THR A 422 -17.69 -23.41 5.09
C THR A 422 -18.64 -24.61 5.13
N GLU A 423 -19.29 -24.93 4.01
CA GLU A 423 -20.20 -26.06 3.87
C GLU A 423 -19.47 -27.42 3.91
N SER A 424 -18.27 -27.52 3.32
CA SER A 424 -17.49 -28.77 3.30
C SER A 424 -16.96 -29.20 4.67
N LYS A 425 -16.80 -28.29 5.64
CA LYS A 425 -16.49 -28.71 7.03
C LYS A 425 -17.62 -29.58 7.64
N ALA A 426 -18.83 -29.55 7.09
CA ALA A 426 -19.95 -30.37 7.51
C ALA A 426 -20.09 -31.71 6.77
N ARG A 427 -19.37 -31.94 5.65
CA ARG A 427 -19.48 -33.15 4.81
C ARG A 427 -18.12 -33.56 4.21
N ASP A 428 -17.59 -34.70 4.66
CA ASP A 428 -16.48 -35.53 4.12
C ASP A 428 -15.09 -34.94 3.79
N ARG A 429 -14.04 -35.73 4.12
CA ARG A 429 -12.61 -35.42 3.93
C ARG A 429 -12.17 -35.30 2.46
N VAL A 430 -12.87 -35.94 1.53
CA VAL A 430 -12.50 -35.96 0.09
C VAL A 430 -12.82 -34.62 -0.59
N GLY A 431 -13.90 -33.94 -0.20
CA GLY A 431 -14.27 -32.62 -0.74
C GLY A 431 -13.28 -31.51 -0.34
N THR A 432 -12.66 -31.64 0.84
CA THR A 432 -11.70 -30.65 1.37
C THR A 432 -10.44 -30.52 0.51
N VAL A 433 -9.96 -31.63 -0.09
CA VAL A 433 -8.77 -31.62 -0.97
C VAL A 433 -9.06 -30.89 -2.29
N SER A 434 -10.27 -31.06 -2.85
CA SER A 434 -10.69 -30.39 -4.08
C SER A 434 -10.80 -28.87 -3.91
N ILE A 435 -11.41 -28.42 -2.81
CA ILE A 435 -11.57 -26.99 -2.50
C ILE A 435 -10.22 -26.32 -2.28
N LYS A 436 -9.31 -26.97 -1.54
CA LYS A 436 -7.96 -26.44 -1.31
C LYS A 436 -7.24 -26.14 -2.63
N LYS A 437 -7.31 -27.05 -3.60
CA LYS A 437 -6.69 -26.85 -4.92
C LYS A 437 -7.33 -25.70 -5.69
N ARG A 438 -8.67 -25.55 -5.65
CA ARG A 438 -9.35 -24.41 -6.27
C ARG A 438 -8.98 -23.08 -5.63
N VAL A 439 -8.88 -23.01 -4.30
CA VAL A 439 -8.41 -21.83 -3.57
C VAL A 439 -6.99 -21.47 -4.00
N GLU A 440 -6.08 -22.44 -4.08
CA GLU A 440 -4.71 -22.22 -4.52
C GLU A 440 -4.64 -21.67 -5.96
N LEU A 441 -5.45 -22.20 -6.88
CA LEU A 441 -5.52 -21.71 -8.27
C LEU A 441 -6.08 -20.29 -8.37
N THR A 442 -7.21 -20.02 -7.71
CA THR A 442 -7.83 -18.68 -7.71
C THR A 442 -6.92 -17.63 -7.11
N LEU A 443 -6.29 -17.94 -5.97
CA LEU A 443 -5.31 -17.03 -5.35
C LEU A 443 -4.07 -16.87 -6.24
N GLY A 444 -3.62 -17.92 -6.92
CA GLY A 444 -2.49 -17.85 -7.86
C GLY A 444 -2.72 -16.86 -9.00
N HIS A 445 -3.91 -16.88 -9.63
CA HIS A 445 -4.24 -15.91 -10.68
C HIS A 445 -4.25 -14.46 -10.16
N LYS A 446 -4.73 -14.26 -8.92
CA LYS A 446 -4.71 -12.94 -8.28
C LYS A 446 -3.27 -12.49 -7.97
N GLU A 447 -2.43 -13.39 -7.47
CA GLU A 447 -1.00 -13.12 -7.28
C GLU A 447 -0.31 -12.70 -8.58
N ASP A 448 -0.61 -13.34 -9.70
CA ASP A 448 -0.01 -12.99 -10.99
C ASP A 448 -0.46 -11.61 -11.47
N LYS A 449 -1.73 -11.25 -11.28
CA LYS A 449 -2.21 -9.88 -11.53
C LYS A 449 -1.49 -8.86 -10.64
N LEU A 450 -1.27 -9.19 -9.36
CA LEU A 450 -0.57 -8.33 -8.41
C LEU A 450 0.92 -8.16 -8.77
N LYS A 451 1.60 -9.25 -9.18
CA LYS A 451 2.97 -9.21 -9.71
C LYS A 451 3.10 -8.25 -10.89
N GLU A 452 2.13 -8.27 -11.80
CA GLU A 452 2.13 -7.37 -12.96
C GLU A 452 1.94 -5.90 -12.58
N ILE A 453 1.05 -5.60 -11.63
CA ILE A 453 0.88 -4.24 -11.09
C ILE A 453 2.17 -3.76 -10.43
N PHE A 454 2.78 -4.61 -9.59
CA PHE A 454 4.02 -4.31 -8.89
C PHE A 454 5.21 -4.09 -9.85
N ARG A 455 5.33 -4.93 -10.89
CA ARG A 455 6.34 -4.76 -11.95
C ARG A 455 6.19 -3.42 -12.64
N LYS A 456 4.97 -3.08 -13.10
CA LYS A 456 4.69 -1.78 -13.75
C LYS A 456 5.01 -0.59 -12.84
N ALA A 457 4.76 -0.71 -11.53
CA ALA A 457 5.12 0.34 -10.58
C ALA A 457 6.64 0.52 -10.45
N ASN A 458 7.41 -0.57 -10.41
CA ASN A 458 8.88 -0.48 -10.42
C ASN A 458 9.43 0.05 -11.75
N ASP A 459 8.85 -0.35 -12.88
CA ASP A 459 9.21 0.18 -14.19
C ASP A 459 8.97 1.70 -14.27
N LEU A 460 7.85 2.17 -13.71
CA LEU A 460 7.54 3.60 -13.65
C LEU A 460 8.58 4.35 -12.81
N ARG A 461 8.98 3.84 -11.64
CA ARG A 461 10.05 4.45 -10.83
C ARG A 461 11.35 4.57 -11.60
N MET A 462 11.78 3.48 -12.24
CA MET A 462 13.04 3.46 -12.99
C MET A 462 12.99 4.39 -14.20
N LYS A 463 11.86 4.38 -14.93
CA LYS A 463 11.60 5.29 -16.05
C LYS A 463 11.64 6.76 -15.61
N THR A 464 10.99 7.09 -14.50
CA THR A 464 10.98 8.46 -13.94
C THR A 464 12.38 8.89 -13.54
N LEU A 465 13.12 8.05 -12.80
CA LEU A 465 14.50 8.34 -12.39
C LEU A 465 15.42 8.62 -13.59
N LYS A 466 15.39 7.74 -14.61
CA LYS A 466 16.19 7.91 -15.83
C LYS A 466 15.85 9.20 -16.56
N LYS A 467 14.55 9.44 -16.80
CA LYS A 467 14.10 10.64 -17.51
C LYS A 467 14.46 11.92 -16.78
N VAL A 468 14.42 11.95 -15.45
CA VAL A 468 14.88 13.10 -14.66
C VAL A 468 16.38 13.31 -14.88
N VAL A 469 17.21 12.26 -14.74
CA VAL A 469 18.65 12.34 -14.96
C VAL A 469 19.01 12.78 -16.40
N GLU A 470 18.25 12.36 -17.41
CA GLU A 470 18.41 12.79 -18.82
C GLU A 470 18.07 14.28 -19.07
N VAL A 471 17.31 14.92 -18.18
CA VAL A 471 17.01 16.36 -18.25
C VAL A 471 18.13 17.18 -17.59
N LEU A 472 18.75 16.64 -16.55
CA LEU A 472 19.77 17.31 -15.76
C LEU A 472 21.13 17.30 -16.48
N SER A 473 21.95 18.33 -16.20
CA SER A 473 23.38 18.25 -16.52
C SER A 473 24.09 17.24 -15.61
N PRO A 474 25.28 16.74 -15.96
CA PRO A 474 25.93 15.68 -15.18
C PRO A 474 26.17 16.02 -13.72
N ILE A 475 26.58 17.26 -13.41
CA ILE A 475 26.75 17.72 -12.03
C ILE A 475 25.41 17.80 -11.29
N GLN A 476 24.37 18.33 -11.94
CA GLN A 476 23.02 18.37 -11.37
C GLN A 476 22.47 16.97 -11.09
N ALA A 477 22.74 16.01 -11.98
CA ALA A 477 22.34 14.62 -11.79
C ALA A 477 23.07 13.98 -10.60
N VAL A 478 24.37 14.28 -10.42
CA VAL A 478 25.14 13.84 -9.25
C VAL A 478 24.54 14.38 -7.96
N ASP A 479 24.30 15.69 -7.87
CA ASP A 479 23.71 16.31 -6.67
C ASP A 479 22.32 15.73 -6.37
N PHE A 480 21.54 15.44 -7.40
CA PHE A 480 20.21 14.85 -7.27
C PHE A 480 20.29 13.42 -6.73
N LEU A 481 21.21 12.61 -7.26
CA LEU A 481 21.41 11.22 -6.83
C LEU A 481 21.98 11.14 -5.42
N ILE A 482 22.84 12.07 -5.01
CA ILE A 482 23.30 12.22 -3.62
C ILE A 482 22.09 12.44 -2.71
N ALA A 483 21.26 13.44 -2.99
CA ALA A 483 20.09 13.74 -2.17
C ALA A 483 19.10 12.57 -2.10
N ALA A 484 18.90 11.85 -3.21
CA ALA A 484 18.02 10.69 -3.26
C ALA A 484 18.54 9.53 -2.40
N ALA A 485 19.85 9.24 -2.48
CA ALA A 485 20.48 8.20 -1.67
C ALA A 485 20.50 8.58 -0.18
N GLU A 486 20.83 9.83 0.16
CA GLU A 486 20.82 10.31 1.54
C GLU A 486 19.43 10.23 2.18
N LEU A 487 18.40 10.68 1.47
CA LEU A 487 17.03 10.59 1.97
C LEU A 487 16.63 9.14 2.25
N HIS A 488 16.92 8.22 1.31
CA HIS A 488 16.56 6.81 1.47
C HIS A 488 17.30 6.15 2.64
N LEU A 489 18.61 6.38 2.77
CA LEU A 489 19.42 5.82 3.84
C LEU A 489 19.01 6.40 5.21
N ARG A 490 18.71 7.70 5.30
CA ARG A 490 18.29 8.34 6.56
C ARG A 490 16.92 7.91 7.03
N VAL A 491 15.94 7.79 6.13
CA VAL A 491 14.62 7.25 6.48
C VAL A 491 14.73 5.82 7.03
N ARG A 492 15.63 5.01 6.45
CA ARG A 492 15.90 3.66 6.93
C ARG A 492 16.58 3.64 8.31
N GLU A 493 17.60 4.48 8.51
CA GLU A 493 18.31 4.61 9.79
C GLU A 493 17.35 5.05 10.90
N TRP A 494 16.66 6.18 10.72
CA TRP A 494 15.69 6.69 11.70
C TRP A 494 14.55 5.72 11.99
N GLY A 495 14.13 4.96 10.98
CA GLY A 495 13.12 3.93 11.15
C GLY A 495 13.62 2.77 12.00
N LYS A 496 14.84 2.28 11.77
CA LYS A 496 15.45 1.22 12.58
C LYS A 496 15.65 1.65 14.04
N ASP A 497 16.12 2.88 14.26
CA ASP A 497 16.34 3.42 15.60
C ASP A 497 15.01 3.49 16.37
N LYS A 498 13.96 4.03 15.74
CA LYS A 498 12.62 4.10 16.34
C LYS A 498 12.03 2.72 16.66
N ASP A 499 12.16 1.76 15.73
CA ASP A 499 11.66 0.41 15.94
C ASP A 499 12.40 -0.28 17.10
N ALA A 500 13.70 0.00 17.28
CA ALA A 500 14.50 -0.54 18.38
C ALA A 500 14.12 0.05 19.74
N ASP A 501 13.91 1.37 19.81
CA ASP A 501 13.47 2.05 21.04
C ASP A 501 12.13 1.51 21.54
N GLN A 502 11.22 1.16 20.62
CA GLN A 502 9.91 0.60 20.95
C GLN A 502 9.94 -0.87 21.40
N GLN A 503 10.96 -1.65 21.04
CA GLN A 503 11.10 -3.03 21.53
C GLN A 503 11.60 -3.11 22.97
N GLN A 504 12.12 -2.01 23.52
CA GLN A 504 12.64 -1.92 24.88
C GLN A 504 11.58 -1.47 25.91
N HIS A 505 10.41 -1.02 25.44
CA HIS A 505 9.27 -0.56 26.24
C HIS A 505 8.05 -1.47 26.05
#